data_AF-A0A3A9YTR0-F1
#
_entry.id   AF-A0A3A9YTR0-F1
#
_cell.length_a   1.000
_cell.length_b   1.000
_cell.length_c   1.000
_cell.angle_alpha   90.00
_cell.angle_beta   90.00
_cell.angle_gamma   90.00
#
_symmetry.space_group_name_H-M   'P 1'
#
loop_
_entity.id
_entity.type
_entity.pdbx_description
1 polymer ?
#
loop_
_entity_poly.entity_id
_entity_poly.type
_entity_poly.pdbx_seq_one_letter_code
_entity_poly.pdbx_strand_id
1 'polypeptide(L)'
;MGQDARIRITTLAERPALAGRLYEIADTWPAFFDHEVVAHVLLGRVAAEFPAYCVVATEGERVVARGFAVPFDARSPGREETPDQGWDRVLGWAFHDASRGREATAASALEITVDAGYLGRGLSYLMLDALRQAAGRQGHGELLAPVRPTAKHLRPRLPMADYLRLLRPDGLPEDPWLRVHVRSGGRVEGIAPASMTVSGSLAQWREWTGLPFDRDGEVEVPGALVPVRCEAAHGYAVYVEPNVWVRHATRPRSA
;
A
#
# COMPACT_ATOMS: atom_id res chain seq x y z
N MET A 1 -27.89 4.66 -27.56
CA MET A 1 -27.69 4.90 -26.12
C MET A 1 -26.38 4.24 -25.73
N GLY A 2 -25.31 5.03 -25.63
CA GLY A 2 -23.96 4.54 -25.36
C GLY A 2 -23.06 5.76 -25.24
N GLN A 3 -23.13 6.43 -24.09
CA GLN A 3 -22.10 7.41 -23.76
C GLN A 3 -20.82 6.61 -23.53
N ASP A 4 -19.80 6.92 -24.32
CA ASP A 4 -18.43 6.46 -24.16
C ASP A 4 -17.98 6.81 -22.74
N ALA A 5 -18.06 5.85 -21.82
CA ALA A 5 -17.96 6.12 -20.40
C ALA A 5 -16.49 6.39 -20.05
N ARG A 6 -16.12 7.67 -20.09
CA ARG A 6 -14.77 8.12 -19.74
C ARG A 6 -14.51 7.89 -18.25
N ILE A 7 -13.33 7.37 -17.92
CA ILE A 7 -12.85 7.25 -16.53
C ILE A 7 -12.79 8.66 -15.89
N ARG A 8 -13.46 8.82 -14.75
CA ARG A 8 -13.41 10.03 -13.92
C ARG A 8 -12.77 9.74 -12.57
N ILE A 9 -11.65 10.41 -12.29
CA ILE A 9 -10.96 10.32 -11.01
C ILE A 9 -11.19 11.61 -10.22
N THR A 10 -11.57 11.49 -8.96
CA THR A 10 -11.69 12.60 -8.01
C THR A 10 -11.13 12.18 -6.66
N THR A 11 -10.91 13.14 -5.77
CA THR A 11 -10.85 12.83 -4.34
C THR A 11 -12.19 12.30 -3.83
N LEU A 12 -12.18 11.61 -2.69
CA LEU A 12 -13.42 11.20 -2.02
C LEU A 12 -14.13 12.40 -1.39
N ALA A 13 -13.39 13.43 -0.95
CA ALA A 13 -13.96 14.67 -0.44
C ALA A 13 -14.87 15.39 -1.46
N GLU A 14 -14.55 15.29 -2.76
CA GLU A 14 -15.38 15.85 -3.84
C GLU A 14 -16.64 15.02 -4.13
N ARG A 15 -16.65 13.72 -3.81
CA ARG A 15 -17.77 12.80 -4.06
C ARG A 15 -17.98 11.85 -2.86
N PRO A 16 -18.38 12.38 -1.69
CA PRO A 16 -18.47 11.58 -0.45
C PRO A 16 -19.52 10.47 -0.53
N ALA A 17 -20.54 10.62 -1.38
CA ALA A 17 -21.55 9.59 -1.64
C ALA A 17 -20.97 8.26 -2.19
N LEU A 18 -19.73 8.27 -2.72
CA LEU A 18 -19.05 7.06 -3.19
C LEU A 18 -18.39 6.24 -2.08
N ALA A 19 -18.36 6.73 -0.83
CA ALA A 19 -17.65 6.07 0.27
C ALA A 19 -18.13 4.63 0.52
N GLY A 20 -19.45 4.41 0.49
CA GLY A 20 -20.04 3.08 0.65
C GLY A 20 -19.76 2.10 -0.49
N ARG A 21 -19.24 2.60 -1.62
CA ARG A 21 -19.01 1.83 -2.85
C ARG A 21 -17.53 1.52 -3.10
N LEU A 22 -16.63 2.02 -2.25
CA LEU A 22 -15.18 1.83 -2.39
C LEU A 22 -14.75 0.37 -2.29
N TYR A 23 -15.59 -0.50 -1.73
CA TYR A 23 -15.32 -1.92 -1.53
C TYR A 23 -16.09 -2.81 -2.52
N GLU A 24 -16.77 -2.21 -3.53
CA GLU A 24 -17.44 -2.95 -4.63
C GLU A 24 -16.45 -3.46 -5.69
N ILE A 25 -15.15 -3.19 -5.52
CA ILE A 25 -14.08 -3.63 -6.43
C ILE A 25 -13.55 -5.00 -6.00
N ALA A 26 -13.31 -5.88 -6.98
CA ALA A 26 -12.60 -7.13 -6.72
C ALA A 26 -11.11 -6.85 -6.54
N ASP A 27 -10.60 -6.99 -5.30
CA ASP A 27 -9.18 -6.89 -4.99
C ASP A 27 -8.46 -8.25 -5.07
N THR A 28 -7.14 -8.24 -4.87
CA THR A 28 -6.27 -9.43 -5.02
C THR A 28 -5.33 -9.60 -3.83
N TRP A 29 -5.71 -9.09 -2.65
CA TRP A 29 -4.88 -9.21 -1.46
C TRP A 29 -4.85 -10.66 -0.95
N PRO A 30 -3.68 -11.19 -0.51
CA PRO A 30 -3.62 -12.50 0.13
C PRO A 30 -4.50 -12.57 1.38
N ALA A 31 -5.20 -13.69 1.59
CA ALA A 31 -6.18 -13.85 2.67
C ALA A 31 -5.61 -13.58 4.08
N PHE A 32 -4.33 -13.86 4.33
CA PHE A 32 -3.73 -13.61 5.64
C PHE A 32 -3.63 -12.12 6.01
N PHE A 33 -3.76 -11.19 5.05
CA PHE A 33 -3.80 -9.76 5.34
C PHE A 33 -5.07 -9.29 6.04
N ASP A 34 -6.18 -10.04 5.92
CA ASP A 34 -7.42 -9.75 6.65
C ASP A 34 -7.23 -9.82 8.18
N HIS A 35 -6.12 -10.42 8.62
CA HIS A 35 -5.74 -10.64 10.01
C HIS A 35 -4.59 -9.75 10.48
N GLU A 36 -4.11 -8.82 9.65
CA GLU A 36 -3.19 -7.76 10.09
C GLU A 36 -3.96 -6.77 10.98
N VAL A 37 -3.54 -6.64 12.23
CA VAL A 37 -4.30 -5.96 13.29
C VAL A 37 -4.46 -4.46 12.99
N VAL A 38 -3.40 -3.80 12.50
CA VAL A 38 -3.41 -2.35 12.26
C VAL A 38 -4.36 -2.01 11.10
N ALA A 39 -4.25 -2.72 9.99
CA ALA A 39 -5.08 -2.60 8.81
C ALA A 39 -6.54 -2.90 9.15
N HIS A 40 -6.80 -4.01 9.85
CA HIS A 40 -8.15 -4.39 10.25
C HIS A 40 -8.87 -3.29 11.04
N VAL A 41 -8.15 -2.59 11.92
CA VAL A 41 -8.73 -1.56 12.78
C VAL A 41 -8.79 -0.18 12.10
N LEU A 42 -7.80 0.17 11.29
CA LEU A 42 -7.60 1.55 10.82
C LEU A 42 -7.86 1.74 9.33
N LEU A 43 -7.57 0.77 8.47
CA LEU A 43 -7.66 0.96 7.01
C LEU A 43 -9.08 1.31 6.57
N GLY A 44 -10.07 0.61 7.12
CA GLY A 44 -11.49 0.85 6.83
C GLY A 44 -11.98 2.27 7.16
N ARG A 45 -11.27 2.97 8.05
CA ARG A 45 -11.61 4.32 8.50
C ARG A 45 -10.93 5.43 7.70
N VAL A 46 -9.88 5.10 6.92
CA VAL A 46 -9.06 6.09 6.19
C VAL A 46 -9.91 6.96 5.27
N ALA A 47 -10.84 6.35 4.52
CA ALA A 47 -11.74 7.06 3.63
C ALA A 47 -12.60 8.11 4.35
N ALA A 48 -13.07 7.80 5.56
CA ALA A 48 -13.91 8.70 6.34
C ALA A 48 -13.09 9.79 7.05
N GLU A 49 -11.91 9.45 7.57
CA GLU A 49 -11.05 10.35 8.35
C GLU A 49 -10.23 11.30 7.45
N PHE A 50 -9.77 10.80 6.30
CA PHE A 50 -8.88 11.52 5.38
C PHE A 50 -9.42 11.57 3.94
N PRO A 51 -10.69 11.99 3.71
CA PRO A 51 -11.32 11.92 2.39
C PRO A 51 -10.63 12.79 1.32
N ALA A 52 -9.92 13.84 1.73
CA ALA A 52 -9.16 14.71 0.84
C ALA A 52 -7.86 14.07 0.31
N TYR A 53 -7.37 13.04 1.00
CA TYR A 53 -6.18 12.25 0.62
C TYR A 53 -6.55 10.98 -0.14
N CYS A 54 -7.82 10.58 -0.13
CA CYS A 54 -8.32 9.41 -0.83
C CYS A 54 -8.83 9.79 -2.22
N VAL A 55 -8.60 8.95 -3.22
CA VAL A 55 -9.09 9.12 -4.59
C VAL A 55 -9.91 7.93 -5.06
N VAL A 56 -10.88 8.20 -5.94
CA VAL A 56 -11.80 7.20 -6.49
C VAL A 56 -11.96 7.41 -7.99
N ALA A 57 -11.79 6.32 -8.76
CA ALA A 57 -12.07 6.28 -10.19
C ALA A 57 -13.44 5.66 -10.44
N THR A 58 -14.22 6.27 -11.33
CA THR A 58 -15.49 5.71 -11.80
C THR A 58 -15.54 5.62 -13.33
N GLU A 59 -16.17 4.57 -13.83
CA GLU A 59 -16.68 4.47 -15.21
C GLU A 59 -18.20 4.62 -15.14
N GLY A 60 -18.72 5.78 -15.58
CA GLY A 60 -20.09 6.17 -15.24
C GLY A 60 -20.26 6.29 -13.71
N GLU A 61 -21.22 5.55 -13.16
CA GLU A 61 -21.44 5.45 -11.71
C GLU A 61 -20.68 4.31 -11.03
N ARG A 62 -20.11 3.36 -11.78
CA ARG A 62 -19.40 2.21 -11.19
C ARG A 62 -18.05 2.66 -10.66
N VAL A 63 -17.72 2.31 -9.42
CA VAL A 63 -16.36 2.43 -8.89
C VAL A 63 -15.49 1.34 -9.52
N VAL A 64 -14.34 1.75 -10.06
CA VAL A 64 -13.42 0.85 -10.79
C VAL A 64 -12.00 0.87 -10.26
N ALA A 65 -11.66 1.85 -9.42
CA ALA A 65 -10.44 1.88 -8.63
C ALA A 65 -10.56 2.83 -7.44
N ARG A 66 -9.73 2.59 -6.43
CA ARG A 66 -9.54 3.49 -5.29
C ARG A 66 -8.05 3.65 -4.97
N GLY A 67 -7.71 4.75 -4.31
CA GLY A 67 -6.40 4.96 -3.74
C GLY A 67 -6.54 5.64 -2.38
N PHE A 68 -5.77 5.16 -1.41
CA PHE A 68 -5.76 5.70 -0.05
C PHE A 68 -4.39 6.27 0.27
N ALA A 69 -4.40 7.41 0.94
CA ALA A 69 -3.23 8.03 1.53
C ALA A 69 -3.61 8.68 2.86
N VAL A 70 -2.63 8.87 3.72
CA VAL A 70 -2.79 9.47 5.03
C VAL A 70 -1.73 10.54 5.29
N PRO A 71 -2.10 11.65 5.95
CA PRO A 71 -1.13 12.61 6.47
C PRO A 71 -0.56 12.16 7.82
N PHE A 72 0.71 12.47 8.10
CA PHE A 72 1.32 12.20 9.39
C PHE A 72 2.40 13.23 9.75
N ASP A 73 2.68 13.36 11.04
CA ASP A 73 3.82 14.13 11.55
C ASP A 73 5.08 13.25 11.57
N ALA A 74 6.10 13.68 10.82
CA ALA A 74 7.41 13.04 10.72
C ALA A 74 8.49 13.79 11.51
N ARG A 75 8.16 14.90 12.19
CA ARG A 75 9.11 15.79 12.88
C ARG A 75 9.12 15.63 14.40
N SER A 76 8.05 15.08 15.00
CA SER A 76 8.06 14.76 16.43
C SER A 76 9.25 13.87 16.80
N PRO A 77 9.79 13.97 18.04
CA PRO A 77 10.92 13.16 18.49
C PRO A 77 10.70 11.66 18.26
N GLY A 78 11.69 11.01 17.66
CA GLY A 78 11.65 9.56 17.35
C GLY A 78 10.80 9.20 16.13
N ARG A 79 10.44 10.18 15.29
CA ARG A 79 9.77 9.95 14.01
C ARG A 79 10.65 10.33 12.84
N GLU A 80 10.31 9.77 11.69
CA GLU A 80 10.99 9.99 10.43
C GLU A 80 10.00 9.81 9.28
N GLU A 81 10.37 10.26 8.08
CA GLU A 81 9.49 10.15 6.90
C GLU A 81 9.36 8.71 6.40
N THR A 82 10.43 7.93 6.51
CA THR A 82 10.53 6.57 5.94
C THR A 82 10.84 5.55 7.04
N PRO A 83 9.95 5.34 8.03
CA PRO A 83 10.23 4.43 9.14
C PRO A 83 10.41 3.00 8.66
N ASP A 84 11.25 2.25 9.37
CA ASP A 84 11.51 0.84 9.08
C ASP A 84 10.24 -0.02 9.16
N GLN A 85 9.28 0.37 10.00
CA GLN A 85 7.98 -0.30 10.13
C GLN A 85 6.93 0.21 9.13
N GLY A 86 7.35 1.00 8.15
CA GLY A 86 6.62 1.21 6.90
C GLY A 86 5.14 1.60 7.06
N TRP A 87 4.31 0.82 6.38
CA TRP A 87 2.87 0.98 6.24
C TRP A 87 2.14 1.02 7.58
N ASP A 88 2.39 0.04 8.47
CA ASP A 88 1.74 -0.05 9.78
C ASP A 88 2.02 1.20 10.63
N ARG A 89 3.26 1.68 10.58
CA ARG A 89 3.70 2.83 11.38
C ARG A 89 3.06 4.12 10.92
N VAL A 90 3.07 4.40 9.61
CA VAL A 90 2.50 5.64 9.09
C VAL A 90 0.99 5.68 9.27
N LEU A 91 0.30 4.54 9.14
CA LEU A 91 -1.14 4.45 9.42
C LEU A 91 -1.45 4.71 10.89
N GLY A 92 -0.69 4.10 11.80
CA GLY A 92 -0.82 4.33 13.25
C GLY A 92 -0.54 5.79 13.65
N TRP A 93 0.53 6.39 13.11
CA TRP A 93 0.84 7.80 13.34
C TRP A 93 -0.24 8.73 12.83
N ALA A 94 -0.76 8.51 11.62
CA ALA A 94 -1.81 9.35 11.05
C ALA A 94 -3.05 9.45 11.95
N PHE A 95 -3.56 8.32 12.44
CA PHE A 95 -4.71 8.32 13.35
C PHE A 95 -4.37 8.90 14.73
N HIS A 96 -3.17 8.64 15.25
CA HIS A 96 -2.73 9.24 16.50
C HIS A 96 -2.64 10.77 16.39
N ASP A 97 -2.11 11.27 15.29
CA ASP A 97 -1.92 12.70 15.02
C ASP A 97 -3.25 13.41 14.82
N ALA A 98 -4.16 12.82 14.04
CA ALA A 98 -5.53 13.29 13.85
C ALA A 98 -6.26 13.44 15.20
N SER A 99 -6.17 12.41 16.06
CA SER A 99 -6.80 12.43 17.39
C SER A 99 -6.27 13.52 18.34
N ARG A 100 -5.08 14.07 18.03
CA ARG A 100 -4.39 15.09 18.83
C ARG A 100 -4.34 16.45 18.14
N GLY A 101 -4.93 16.58 16.95
CA GLY A 101 -4.86 17.80 16.14
C GLY A 101 -3.41 18.21 15.80
N ARG A 102 -2.51 17.25 15.63
CA ARG A 102 -1.11 17.55 15.24
C ARG A 102 -1.06 17.98 13.78
N GLU A 103 -0.18 18.93 13.50
CA GLU A 103 0.11 19.33 12.13
C GLU A 103 0.82 18.20 11.38
N ALA A 104 0.32 17.85 10.21
CA ALA A 104 0.94 16.85 9.36
C ALA A 104 2.06 17.48 8.53
N THR A 105 3.23 16.86 8.55
CA THR A 105 4.42 17.36 7.85
C THR A 105 4.75 16.53 6.61
N ALA A 106 4.15 15.34 6.48
CA ALA A 106 4.31 14.43 5.37
C ALA A 106 2.98 13.74 5.03
N ALA A 107 2.92 13.11 3.86
CA ALA A 107 1.81 12.26 3.44
C ALA A 107 2.35 10.95 2.86
N SER A 108 1.69 9.84 3.20
CA SER A 108 2.01 8.51 2.68
C SER A 108 0.82 7.89 1.98
N ALA A 109 1.02 7.38 0.76
CA ALA A 109 0.12 6.42 0.15
C ALA A 109 0.09 5.13 0.98
N LEU A 110 -1.06 4.46 1.00
CA LEU A 110 -1.27 3.18 1.65
C LEU A 110 -1.60 2.09 0.63
N GLU A 111 -2.49 2.39 -0.32
CA GLU A 111 -2.82 1.45 -1.38
C GLU A 111 -3.34 2.16 -2.64
N ILE A 112 -3.24 1.45 -3.76
CA ILE A 112 -4.02 1.68 -4.97
C ILE A 112 -4.58 0.32 -5.37
N THR A 113 -5.90 0.22 -5.44
CA THR A 113 -6.60 -1.00 -5.83
C THR A 113 -7.44 -0.71 -7.07
N VAL A 114 -7.24 -1.52 -8.11
CA VAL A 114 -7.94 -1.45 -9.39
C VAL A 114 -8.78 -2.71 -9.53
N ASP A 115 -10.05 -2.56 -9.90
CA ASP A 115 -10.96 -3.66 -10.16
C ASP A 115 -10.35 -4.63 -11.20
N ALA A 116 -10.44 -5.93 -10.94
CA ALA A 116 -9.88 -6.97 -11.78
C ALA A 116 -10.27 -6.84 -13.27
N GLY A 117 -11.49 -6.41 -13.58
CA GLY A 117 -11.98 -6.21 -14.96
C GLY A 117 -11.35 -5.00 -15.69
N TYR A 118 -10.63 -4.15 -14.95
CA TYR A 118 -9.99 -2.91 -15.43
C TYR A 118 -8.45 -2.98 -15.41
N LEU A 119 -7.88 -4.12 -15.01
CA LEU A 119 -6.43 -4.35 -15.07
C LEU A 119 -5.90 -4.25 -16.50
N GLY A 120 -4.62 -3.89 -16.65
CA GLY A 120 -3.96 -3.78 -17.95
C GLY A 120 -4.31 -2.53 -18.78
N ARG A 121 -5.21 -1.67 -18.30
CA ARG A 121 -5.65 -0.45 -19.02
C ARG A 121 -4.89 0.82 -18.66
N GLY A 122 -3.77 0.70 -17.93
CA GLY A 122 -2.96 1.84 -17.49
C GLY A 122 -3.54 2.66 -16.33
N LEU A 123 -4.67 2.24 -15.74
CA LEU A 123 -5.38 2.97 -14.69
C LEU A 123 -4.50 3.23 -13.44
N SER A 124 -3.57 2.34 -13.12
CA SER A 124 -2.68 2.51 -11.97
C SER A 124 -1.78 3.75 -12.07
N TYR A 125 -1.36 4.14 -13.29
CA TYR A 125 -0.61 5.39 -13.49
C TYR A 125 -1.48 6.63 -13.19
N LEU A 126 -2.73 6.61 -13.68
CA LEU A 126 -3.67 7.70 -13.44
C LEU A 126 -4.05 7.82 -11.96
N MET A 127 -4.22 6.70 -11.27
CA MET A 127 -4.51 6.65 -9.83
C MET A 127 -3.34 7.15 -8.99
N LEU A 128 -2.10 6.77 -9.34
CA LEU A 128 -0.90 7.25 -8.65
C LEU A 128 -0.74 8.77 -8.83
N ASP A 129 -0.94 9.28 -10.05
CA ASP A 129 -0.92 10.71 -10.29
C ASP A 129 -2.02 11.45 -9.52
N ALA A 130 -3.24 10.90 -9.49
CA ALA A 130 -4.34 11.47 -8.73
C ALA A 130 -4.04 11.54 -7.22
N LEU A 131 -3.43 10.49 -6.62
CA LEU A 131 -2.99 10.51 -5.23
C LEU A 131 -1.91 11.57 -4.97
N ARG A 132 -0.91 11.69 -5.87
CA ARG A 132 0.11 12.75 -5.78
C ARG A 132 -0.52 14.14 -5.81
N GLN A 133 -1.46 14.37 -6.72
CA GLN A 133 -2.16 15.65 -6.79
C GLN A 133 -3.04 15.89 -5.56
N ALA A 134 -3.69 14.87 -5.01
CA ALA A 134 -4.48 14.97 -3.79
C ALA A 134 -3.63 15.43 -2.61
N ALA A 135 -2.48 14.78 -2.37
CA ALA A 135 -1.52 15.21 -1.34
C ALA A 135 -0.99 16.63 -1.60
N GLY A 136 -0.66 16.96 -2.86
CA GLY A 136 -0.23 18.31 -3.24
C GLY A 136 -1.26 19.41 -2.95
N ARG A 137 -2.55 19.14 -3.18
CA ARG A 137 -3.64 20.08 -2.84
C ARG A 137 -3.79 20.31 -1.33
N GLN A 138 -3.29 19.39 -0.50
CA GLN A 138 -3.25 19.55 0.96
C GLN A 138 -1.97 20.25 1.46
N GLY A 139 -1.10 20.70 0.55
CA GLY A 139 0.11 21.47 0.87
C GLY A 139 1.39 20.64 0.96
N HIS A 140 1.33 19.32 0.79
CA HIS A 140 2.52 18.47 0.81
C HIS A 140 3.33 18.63 -0.46
N GLY A 141 4.64 18.85 -0.34
CA GLY A 141 5.56 18.91 -1.48
C GLY A 141 5.85 17.54 -2.09
N GLU A 142 5.63 16.47 -1.32
CA GLU A 142 5.96 15.09 -1.68
C GLU A 142 4.90 14.12 -1.15
N LEU A 143 4.77 12.98 -1.82
CA LEU A 143 3.99 11.82 -1.41
C LEU A 143 4.95 10.63 -1.27
N LEU A 144 4.99 10.05 -0.09
CA LEU A 144 5.73 8.83 0.22
C LEU A 144 4.86 7.61 -0.07
N ALA A 145 5.46 6.48 -0.38
CA ALA A 145 4.74 5.23 -0.59
C ALA A 145 5.60 4.05 -0.13
N PRO A 146 5.19 3.27 0.88
CA PRO A 146 5.79 1.98 1.21
C PRO A 146 5.22 0.96 0.22
N VAL A 147 5.90 0.79 -0.90
CA VAL A 147 5.42 -0.01 -2.02
C VAL A 147 5.64 -1.49 -1.72
N ARG A 148 4.54 -2.26 -1.71
CA ARG A 148 4.55 -3.73 -1.75
C ARG A 148 4.81 -4.21 -3.18
N PRO A 149 6.00 -4.77 -3.53
CA PRO A 149 6.28 -5.21 -4.90
C PRO A 149 5.40 -6.41 -5.28
N THR A 150 4.74 -6.35 -6.43
CA THR A 150 3.69 -7.31 -6.77
C THR A 150 4.22 -8.66 -7.25
N ALA A 151 5.46 -8.71 -7.76
CA ALA A 151 6.07 -9.95 -8.25
C ALA A 151 7.09 -10.57 -7.26
N LYS A 152 7.35 -9.93 -6.11
CA LYS A 152 8.36 -10.40 -5.15
C LYS A 152 8.03 -11.78 -4.56
N HIS A 153 6.76 -12.11 -4.43
CA HIS A 153 6.28 -13.42 -3.97
C HIS A 153 6.73 -14.60 -4.87
N LEU A 154 7.15 -14.35 -6.11
CA LEU A 154 7.71 -15.37 -7.01
C LEU A 154 9.17 -15.74 -6.66
N ARG A 155 9.82 -14.93 -5.82
CA ARG A 155 11.20 -15.15 -5.35
C ARG A 155 11.26 -14.87 -3.84
N PRO A 156 10.50 -15.60 -2.99
CA PRO A 156 10.33 -15.24 -1.57
C PRO A 156 11.66 -15.27 -0.80
N ARG A 157 12.56 -16.19 -1.16
CA ARG A 157 13.90 -16.32 -0.55
C ARG A 157 14.94 -15.30 -1.02
N LEU A 158 14.70 -14.59 -2.12
CA LEU A 158 15.63 -13.55 -2.56
C LEU A 158 15.51 -12.35 -1.61
N PRO A 159 16.60 -11.88 -0.97
CA PRO A 159 16.55 -10.70 -0.12
C PRO A 159 15.99 -9.48 -0.87
N MET A 160 15.20 -8.63 -0.19
CA MET A 160 14.57 -7.47 -0.84
C MET A 160 15.61 -6.54 -1.48
N ALA A 161 16.76 -6.33 -0.82
CA ALA A 161 17.85 -5.52 -1.37
C ALA A 161 18.38 -6.07 -2.71
N ASP A 162 18.43 -7.40 -2.86
CA ASP A 162 18.90 -8.06 -4.08
C ASP A 162 17.81 -8.04 -5.15
N TYR A 163 16.55 -8.23 -4.74
CA TYR A 163 15.39 -8.11 -5.62
C TYR A 163 15.29 -6.72 -6.26
N LEU A 164 15.57 -5.66 -5.51
CA LEU A 164 15.58 -4.29 -6.04
C LEU A 164 16.65 -4.02 -7.08
N ARG A 165 17.72 -4.84 -7.13
CA ARG A 165 18.78 -4.74 -8.14
C ARG A 165 18.44 -5.46 -9.45
N LEU A 166 17.31 -6.17 -9.50
CA LEU A 166 16.82 -6.80 -10.71
C LEU A 166 16.20 -5.74 -11.63
N LEU A 167 16.91 -5.44 -12.71
CA LEU A 167 16.52 -4.44 -13.70
C LEU A 167 16.34 -5.08 -15.07
N ARG A 168 15.36 -4.55 -15.81
CA ARG A 168 15.18 -4.83 -17.24
C ARG A 168 16.32 -4.19 -18.06
N PRO A 169 16.47 -4.58 -19.34
CA PRO A 169 17.44 -3.95 -20.24
C PRO A 169 17.26 -2.43 -20.42
N ASP A 170 16.06 -1.91 -20.18
CA ASP A 170 15.75 -0.47 -20.22
C ASP A 170 16.12 0.27 -18.92
N GLY A 171 16.74 -0.42 -17.95
CA GLY A 171 17.18 0.15 -16.66
C GLY A 171 16.07 0.31 -15.63
N LEU A 172 14.82 -0.06 -15.93
CA LEU A 172 13.70 -0.01 -15.00
C LEU A 172 13.60 -1.29 -14.15
N PRO A 173 12.98 -1.23 -12.96
CA PRO A 173 12.75 -2.42 -12.13
C PRO A 173 12.07 -3.57 -12.90
N GLU A 174 12.49 -4.81 -12.65
CA GLU A 174 11.78 -6.00 -13.15
C GLU A 174 10.38 -6.11 -12.55
N ASP A 175 10.20 -5.75 -11.27
CA ASP A 175 8.92 -5.74 -10.60
C ASP A 175 7.93 -4.79 -11.30
N PRO A 176 6.73 -5.27 -11.71
CA PRO A 176 5.77 -4.46 -12.44
C PRO A 176 5.31 -3.21 -11.69
N TRP A 177 5.12 -3.30 -10.38
CA TRP A 177 4.56 -2.21 -9.60
C TRP A 177 5.61 -1.16 -9.26
N LEU A 178 6.80 -1.58 -8.84
CA LEU A 178 7.93 -0.65 -8.69
C LEU A 178 8.26 0.07 -10.00
N ARG A 179 8.12 -0.61 -11.15
CA ARG A 179 8.32 0.02 -12.46
C ARG A 179 7.29 1.12 -12.74
N VAL A 180 6.02 0.96 -12.35
CA VAL A 180 5.02 2.05 -12.47
C VAL A 180 5.44 3.27 -11.66
N HIS A 181 5.89 3.04 -10.42
CA HIS A 181 6.37 4.10 -9.53
C HIS A 181 7.58 4.83 -10.10
N VAL A 182 8.63 4.12 -10.49
CA VAL A 182 9.86 4.72 -11.07
C VAL A 182 9.58 5.44 -12.39
N ARG A 183 8.76 4.84 -13.27
CA ARG A 183 8.38 5.46 -14.55
C ARG A 183 7.53 6.72 -14.36
N SER A 184 6.78 6.81 -13.27
CA SER A 184 6.06 8.02 -12.84
C SER A 184 6.96 9.05 -12.13
N GLY A 185 8.29 8.91 -12.24
CA GLY A 185 9.27 9.82 -11.63
C GLY A 185 9.47 9.62 -10.13
N GLY A 186 9.03 8.49 -9.58
CA GLY A 186 9.30 8.11 -8.19
C GLY A 186 10.76 7.73 -7.98
N ARG A 187 11.33 8.14 -6.84
CA ARG A 187 12.68 7.76 -6.40
C ARG A 187 12.58 6.71 -5.30
N VAL A 188 13.27 5.59 -5.47
CA VAL A 188 13.42 4.58 -4.40
C VAL A 188 14.34 5.16 -3.33
N GLU A 189 13.86 5.24 -2.09
CA GLU A 189 14.59 5.77 -0.93
C GLU A 189 15.23 4.66 -0.11
N GLY A 190 14.55 3.53 0.03
CA GLY A 190 15.02 2.45 0.88
C GLY A 190 14.01 1.32 1.04
N ILE A 191 14.31 0.42 1.96
CA ILE A 191 13.44 -0.70 2.32
C ILE A 191 12.84 -0.39 3.69
N ALA A 192 11.54 -0.59 3.85
CA ALA A 192 10.89 -0.72 5.15
C ALA A 192 10.91 -2.22 5.51
N PRO A 193 11.88 -2.71 6.29
CA PRO A 193 12.06 -4.15 6.50
C PRO A 193 10.90 -4.81 7.26
N ALA A 194 10.12 -4.04 8.01
CA ALA A 194 9.02 -4.52 8.84
C ALA A 194 7.72 -3.74 8.58
N SER A 195 7.43 -3.47 7.30
CA SER A 195 6.36 -2.57 6.87
C SER A 195 4.96 -3.01 7.29
N MET A 196 4.69 -4.32 7.21
CA MET A 196 3.44 -4.92 7.65
C MET A 196 3.73 -6.19 8.43
N THR A 197 3.06 -6.41 9.56
CA THR A 197 3.28 -7.60 10.39
C THR A 197 1.99 -8.36 10.68
N VAL A 198 1.94 -9.63 10.24
CA VAL A 198 0.86 -10.55 10.61
C VAL A 198 1.37 -11.54 11.63
N SER A 199 0.71 -11.64 12.78
CA SER A 199 1.04 -12.62 13.82
C SER A 199 -0.20 -13.38 14.25
N GLY A 200 -0.01 -14.63 14.67
CA GLY A 200 -1.11 -15.50 15.05
C GLY A 200 -0.63 -16.82 15.64
N SER A 201 -1.54 -17.52 16.28
CA SER A 201 -1.32 -18.91 16.72
C SER A 201 -1.12 -19.84 15.52
N LEU A 202 -0.50 -21.01 15.73
CA LEU A 202 -0.36 -22.00 14.65
C LEU A 202 -1.73 -22.48 14.14
N ALA A 203 -2.75 -22.53 15.01
CA ALA A 203 -4.11 -22.92 14.61
C ALA A 203 -4.70 -21.90 13.61
N GLN A 204 -4.56 -20.61 13.90
CA GLN A 204 -4.94 -19.53 13.00
C GLN A 204 -4.18 -19.60 11.67
N TRP A 205 -2.86 -19.74 11.71
CA TRP A 205 -2.06 -19.86 10.47
C TRP A 205 -2.46 -21.06 9.60
N ARG A 206 -2.76 -22.21 10.21
CA ARG A 206 -3.31 -23.38 9.51
C ARG A 206 -4.67 -23.08 8.89
N GLU A 207 -5.55 -22.38 9.61
CA GLU A 207 -6.86 -21.96 9.10
C GLU A 207 -6.74 -21.01 7.91
N TRP A 208 -5.88 -19.98 8.02
CA TRP A 208 -5.73 -18.93 7.01
C TRP A 208 -5.08 -19.42 5.72
N THR A 209 -4.18 -20.41 5.81
CA THR A 209 -3.31 -20.80 4.69
C THR A 209 -3.49 -22.24 4.23
N GLY A 210 -4.10 -23.11 5.04
CA GLY A 210 -4.13 -24.55 4.83
C GLY A 210 -2.79 -25.26 4.98
N LEU A 211 -1.73 -24.56 5.41
CA LEU A 211 -0.37 -25.09 5.55
C LEU A 211 -0.12 -25.65 6.94
N PRO A 212 0.80 -26.62 7.11
CA PRO A 212 0.96 -27.38 8.35
C PRO A 212 1.45 -26.57 9.55
N PHE A 213 2.43 -25.67 9.40
CA PHE A 213 3.03 -24.93 10.53
C PHE A 213 3.43 -25.85 11.73
N ASP A 214 3.98 -27.04 11.44
CA ASP A 214 4.25 -28.08 12.45
C ASP A 214 5.68 -28.09 13.01
N ARG A 215 6.59 -27.32 12.41
CA ARG A 215 8.02 -27.30 12.78
C ARG A 215 8.55 -25.88 12.83
N ASP A 216 9.51 -25.64 13.71
CA ASP A 216 10.23 -24.37 13.77
C ASP A 216 10.94 -24.10 12.43
N GLY A 217 10.92 -22.85 11.98
CA GLY A 217 11.61 -22.42 10.76
C GLY A 217 10.78 -21.58 9.82
N GLU A 218 11.17 -21.56 8.56
CA GLU A 218 10.54 -20.77 7.50
C GLU A 218 9.47 -21.58 6.77
N VAL A 219 8.28 -21.01 6.62
CA VAL A 219 7.17 -21.56 5.83
C VAL A 219 6.89 -20.62 4.66
N GLU A 220 6.99 -21.13 3.43
CA GLU A 220 6.60 -20.37 2.24
C GLU A 220 5.09 -20.38 2.10
N VAL A 221 4.47 -19.21 2.28
CA VAL A 221 3.03 -19.00 2.13
C VAL A 221 2.76 -18.37 0.75
N PRO A 222 1.83 -18.92 -0.06
CA PRO A 222 1.47 -18.31 -1.34
C PRO A 222 1.09 -16.83 -1.20
N GLY A 223 1.69 -16.00 -2.05
CA GLY A 223 1.45 -14.55 -2.05
C GLY A 223 2.26 -13.74 -1.03
N ALA A 224 2.93 -14.38 -0.06
CA ALA A 224 3.85 -13.71 0.86
C ALA A 224 5.15 -13.30 0.14
N LEU A 225 5.71 -12.14 0.48
CA LEU A 225 6.92 -11.62 -0.16
C LEU A 225 8.21 -12.26 0.38
N VAL A 226 8.14 -12.81 1.59
CA VAL A 226 9.20 -13.53 2.29
C VAL A 226 8.58 -14.69 3.07
N PRO A 227 9.35 -15.71 3.48
CA PRO A 227 8.80 -16.79 4.30
C PRO A 227 8.24 -16.31 5.63
N VAL A 228 7.21 -16.99 6.12
CA VAL A 228 6.66 -16.80 7.47
C VAL A 228 7.53 -17.55 8.48
N ARG A 229 7.88 -16.90 9.58
CA ARG A 229 8.65 -17.53 10.67
C ARG A 229 7.70 -18.29 11.59
N CYS A 230 7.78 -19.61 11.56
CA CYS A 230 7.07 -20.52 12.45
C CYS A 230 7.92 -20.79 13.70
N GLU A 231 7.35 -20.54 14.87
CA GLU A 231 7.88 -20.86 16.19
C GLU A 231 6.98 -21.92 16.81
N ALA A 232 7.05 -23.13 16.27
CA ALA A 232 6.21 -24.26 16.64
C ALA A 232 6.36 -24.63 18.12
N ALA A 233 7.59 -24.57 18.65
CA ALA A 233 7.86 -24.79 20.08
C ALA A 233 7.13 -23.80 21.00
N HIS A 234 6.79 -22.61 20.48
CA HIS A 234 6.13 -21.54 21.21
C HIS A 234 4.66 -21.35 20.81
N GLY A 235 4.14 -22.11 19.84
CA GLY A 235 2.74 -22.10 19.46
C GLY A 235 2.29 -20.92 18.58
N TYR A 236 3.21 -20.20 17.92
CA TYR A 236 2.87 -19.06 17.07
C TYR A 236 3.69 -19.00 15.77
N ALA A 237 3.24 -18.18 14.82
CA ALA A 237 4.05 -17.79 13.68
C ALA A 237 3.87 -16.29 13.37
N VAL A 238 4.90 -15.70 12.77
CA VAL A 238 4.97 -14.27 12.44
C VAL A 238 5.45 -14.09 11.01
N TYR A 239 4.68 -13.31 10.25
CA TYR A 239 5.06 -12.80 8.95
C TYR A 239 5.44 -11.33 9.09
N VAL A 240 6.64 -10.98 8.63
CA VAL A 240 7.16 -9.60 8.62
C VAL A 240 7.42 -9.22 7.18
N GLU A 241 6.53 -8.41 6.60
CA GLU A 241 6.60 -8.03 5.19
C GLU A 241 7.53 -6.83 4.98
N PRO A 242 8.54 -6.95 4.08
CA PRO A 242 9.28 -5.79 3.61
C PRO A 242 8.50 -5.04 2.51
N ASN A 243 8.47 -3.72 2.60
CA ASN A 243 8.06 -2.86 1.50
C ASN A 243 9.22 -1.94 1.07
N VAL A 244 9.01 -1.17 0.02
CA VAL A 244 10.02 -0.33 -0.61
C VAL A 244 9.54 1.11 -0.58
N TRP A 245 10.23 1.96 0.17
CA TRP A 245 9.90 3.38 0.22
C TRP A 245 10.21 4.02 -1.14
N VAL A 246 9.17 4.60 -1.75
CA VAL A 246 9.28 5.43 -2.94
C VAL A 246 8.75 6.82 -2.65
N ARG A 247 9.52 7.84 -3.04
CA ARG A 247 9.17 9.25 -2.89
C ARG A 247 8.76 9.85 -4.23
N HIS A 248 7.66 10.59 -4.22
CA HIS A 248 7.11 11.29 -5.37
C HIS A 248 6.96 12.78 -5.08
N ALA A 249 7.55 13.65 -5.89
CA ALA A 249 7.22 15.09 -5.84
C ALA A 249 5.75 15.30 -6.22
N THR A 250 4.99 16.10 -5.49
CA THR A 250 3.55 16.35 -5.79
C THR A 250 3.37 17.41 -6.87
N ARG A 251 4.37 18.27 -7.07
CA ARG A 251 4.42 19.24 -8.18
C ARG A 251 4.90 18.55 -9.47
N PRO A 252 4.41 18.99 -10.64
CA PRO A 252 5.01 18.60 -11.91
C PRO A 252 6.48 19.02 -11.92
N ARG A 253 7.37 18.18 -12.44
CA ARG A 253 8.72 18.64 -12.80
C ARG A 253 8.54 19.68 -13.90
N SER A 254 8.99 20.91 -13.67
CA SER A 254 9.19 21.86 -14.76
C SER A 254 10.07 21.18 -15.81
N ALA A 255 9.59 21.14 -17.05
CA ALA A 255 10.33 20.62 -18.20
C ALA A 255 11.58 21.47 -18.46
#